data_AF-A0AAV6TA95-F1
#
_entry.id   AF-A0AAV6TA95-F1
#
_cell.length_a   1.000
_cell.length_b   1.000
_cell.length_c   1.000
_cell.angle_alpha   90.00
_cell.angle_beta   90.00
_cell.angle_gamma   90.00
#
_symmetry.space_group_name_H-M   'P 1'
#
loop_
_entity.id
_entity.type
_entity.pdbx_description
1 polymer ?
#
loop_
_entity_poly.entity_id
_entity_poly.type
_entity_poly.pdbx_seq_one_letter_code
_entity_poly.pdbx_strand_id
1 'polypeptide(L)'
;MLPNISAHSYSRKADAAVESLEDVSHSETQSPQHSLMLIKAESDIFPTQLLMFCSDFSIQAKKSPFNCVEWGLHFPAANGEYQSPINLNSREAQYDSSLLDVGLSPNYVVCRDCEVINDGHTVRIVLKSKSVVTGGPLPSDHEFELHEVRFHWGKENQRGSEHTVNFKAFPMELHLIHWNSTLFNTLEDALGKRNGVLIIALFVQIGKEHLGLKAITEVLQDLQYKGKNKIIPCFNPNTLLPDPLLRDYWVYEGSLTTPPCSEHVTWILYRYPLTISQLQIEEFRRLRSHVKGAELLEGNDGMLGDNFRPTQPLNDRTVRAAFQ
;
A
#
# COMPACT_ATOMS: atom_id res chain seq x y z
N MET A 1 6.61 67.01 -30.78
CA MET A 1 6.47 65.63 -31.31
C MET A 1 7.87 65.16 -31.71
N LEU A 2 8.26 63.93 -31.37
CA LEU A 2 9.60 63.37 -31.60
C LEU A 2 9.51 62.09 -32.45
N PRO A 3 10.40 61.88 -33.43
CA PRO A 3 10.56 60.58 -34.11
C PRO A 3 12.01 60.03 -34.10
N ASN A 4 12.20 58.71 -33.95
CA ASN A 4 12.85 57.82 -34.95
C ASN A 4 13.28 56.41 -34.43
N ILE A 5 12.70 55.37 -35.05
CA ILE A 5 13.30 54.23 -35.81
C ILE A 5 14.49 53.38 -35.26
N SER A 6 14.38 52.06 -35.55
CA SER A 6 15.40 50.95 -35.54
C SER A 6 15.44 50.10 -34.26
N ALA A 7 15.81 48.80 -34.21
CA ALA A 7 16.23 47.78 -35.20
C ALA A 7 15.92 46.35 -34.60
N HIS A 8 16.12 45.15 -35.17
CA HIS A 8 16.56 44.64 -36.50
C HIS A 8 16.12 43.14 -36.65
N SER A 9 16.60 42.41 -37.67
CA SER A 9 16.47 40.94 -37.85
C SER A 9 17.65 40.39 -38.65
N TYR A 10 18.14 39.14 -38.45
CA TYR A 10 18.85 38.34 -39.49
C TYR A 10 19.07 36.86 -39.07
N SER A 11 19.53 36.01 -40.01
CA SER A 11 19.65 34.55 -39.87
C SER A 11 20.93 33.96 -40.52
N ARG A 12 21.26 32.70 -40.14
CA ARG A 12 22.20 31.73 -40.77
C ARG A 12 23.71 32.05 -40.82
N LYS A 13 24.51 31.04 -40.45
CA LYS A 13 25.52 30.39 -41.33
C LYS A 13 26.03 29.06 -40.73
N ALA A 14 26.71 28.25 -41.54
CA ALA A 14 27.31 26.95 -41.21
C ALA A 14 28.58 26.73 -42.06
N ASP A 15 29.53 25.93 -41.56
CA ASP A 15 30.72 25.32 -42.21
C ASP A 15 31.19 24.17 -41.24
N ALA A 16 31.45 22.89 -41.62
CA ALA A 16 32.57 22.29 -42.39
C ALA A 16 33.93 22.31 -41.63
N ALA A 17 34.82 21.29 -41.57
CA ALA A 17 34.90 19.88 -42.06
C ALA A 17 36.08 19.13 -41.31
N VAL A 18 35.99 17.82 -40.97
CA VAL A 18 36.74 16.64 -41.54
C VAL A 18 38.11 16.24 -40.87
N GLU A 19 38.46 14.94 -41.01
CA GLU A 19 39.67 14.18 -40.55
C GLU A 19 39.75 13.76 -39.06
N SER A 20 40.20 12.54 -38.68
CA SER A 20 40.69 11.36 -39.43
C SER A 20 40.38 10.02 -38.70
N LEU A 21 40.56 8.89 -39.41
CA LEU A 21 40.42 7.50 -38.91
C LEU A 21 41.70 6.72 -39.21
N GLU A 22 42.17 5.88 -38.28
CA GLU A 22 43.03 4.72 -38.58
C GLU A 22 42.57 3.49 -37.78
N ASP A 23 42.59 2.34 -38.46
CA ASP A 23 42.27 1.00 -37.94
C ASP A 23 43.45 0.39 -37.16
N VAL A 24 43.19 -0.63 -36.34
CA VAL A 24 43.66 -2.02 -36.58
C VAL A 24 43.10 -2.94 -35.50
N SER A 25 42.65 -4.12 -35.93
CA SER A 25 42.07 -5.20 -35.13
C SER A 25 43.12 -6.06 -34.42
N HIS A 26 42.72 -6.84 -33.41
CA HIS A 26 43.03 -8.28 -33.28
C HIS A 26 42.14 -8.95 -32.21
N SER A 27 41.84 -10.24 -32.40
CA SER A 27 41.14 -11.15 -31.47
C SER A 27 42.14 -11.70 -30.41
N GLU A 28 41.78 -12.35 -29.29
CA GLU A 28 40.95 -13.55 -29.11
C GLU A 28 40.59 -13.80 -27.61
N THR A 29 39.49 -14.53 -27.37
CA THR A 29 39.08 -15.36 -26.21
C THR A 29 39.87 -15.37 -24.86
N GLN A 30 39.15 -15.22 -23.73
CA GLN A 30 38.94 -16.24 -22.66
C GLN A 30 38.47 -15.65 -21.31
N SER A 31 37.71 -16.45 -20.55
CA SER A 31 37.43 -16.31 -19.10
C SER A 31 37.40 -17.73 -18.48
N PRO A 32 37.18 -17.95 -17.17
CA PRO A 32 37.24 -17.02 -16.02
C PRO A 32 38.12 -17.57 -14.86
N GLN A 33 38.43 -16.75 -13.84
CA GLN A 33 38.72 -17.28 -12.50
C GLN A 33 38.08 -16.42 -11.40
N HIS A 34 37.37 -17.08 -10.48
CA HIS A 34 36.78 -16.46 -9.30
C HIS A 34 37.83 -16.24 -8.21
N SER A 35 37.85 -15.04 -7.63
CA SER A 35 38.48 -14.78 -6.32
C SER A 35 37.42 -14.29 -5.34
N LEU A 36 37.19 -15.07 -4.29
CA LEU A 36 36.20 -14.78 -3.25
C LEU A 36 36.88 -13.92 -2.16
N MET A 37 36.54 -12.64 -2.06
CA MET A 37 37.10 -11.75 -1.03
C MET A 37 36.09 -11.54 0.10
N LEU A 38 36.36 -12.17 1.24
CA LEU A 38 35.63 -11.95 2.50
C LEU A 38 36.04 -10.60 3.10
N ILE A 39 35.12 -9.64 3.13
CA ILE A 39 35.28 -8.39 3.88
C ILE A 39 34.46 -8.51 5.16
N LYS A 40 35.14 -8.47 6.32
CA LYS A 40 34.51 -8.22 7.61
C LYS A 40 34.05 -6.76 7.67
N ALA A 41 32.85 -6.52 8.17
CA ALA A 41 32.39 -5.17 8.52
C ALA A 41 32.25 -5.07 10.04
N GLU A 42 32.98 -4.13 10.65
CA GLU A 42 32.76 -3.63 12.01
C GLU A 42 32.52 -2.11 11.94
N SER A 43 31.72 -1.61 12.88
CA SER A 43 31.48 -0.19 13.23
C SER A 43 30.91 0.77 12.17
N ASP A 44 29.64 1.10 12.38
CA ASP A 44 29.07 2.47 12.41
C ASP A 44 29.63 3.56 11.47
N ILE A 45 28.92 3.77 10.36
CA ILE A 45 28.48 5.09 9.86
C ILE A 45 27.14 4.85 9.13
N PHE A 46 26.09 5.59 9.47
CA PHE A 46 24.82 5.62 8.72
C PHE A 46 24.85 6.69 7.63
N PRO A 47 24.75 6.34 6.34
CA PRO A 47 24.25 7.24 5.32
C PRO A 47 22.78 6.93 4.97
N THR A 48 21.97 7.98 4.90
CA THR A 48 20.61 7.96 4.35
C THR A 48 20.64 7.65 2.85
N GLN A 49 20.68 6.37 2.47
CA GLN A 49 20.34 5.85 1.13
C GLN A 49 20.38 4.31 1.09
N LEU A 50 19.37 3.64 1.67
CA LEU A 50 19.10 2.24 1.31
C LEU A 50 17.65 1.80 1.56
N LEU A 51 16.70 2.51 0.94
CA LEU A 51 15.43 1.90 0.55
C LEU A 51 15.71 0.92 -0.60
N MET A 52 16.33 -0.23 -0.28
CA MET A 52 16.49 -1.32 -1.22
C MET A 52 15.12 -1.96 -1.42
N PHE A 53 14.41 -1.43 -2.41
CA PHE A 53 13.38 -2.08 -3.20
C PHE A 53 12.87 -3.42 -2.64
N CYS A 54 11.77 -3.36 -1.88
CA CYS A 54 10.99 -4.56 -1.59
C CYS A 54 10.41 -5.21 -2.89
N SER A 55 10.55 -4.55 -4.05
CA SER A 55 10.21 -5.12 -5.36
C SER A 55 11.07 -6.31 -5.78
N ASP A 56 12.27 -6.46 -5.22
CA ASP A 56 13.31 -7.38 -5.70
C ASP A 56 13.52 -8.59 -4.78
N PHE A 57 12.94 -8.57 -3.57
CA PHE A 57 13.06 -9.70 -2.63
C PHE A 57 12.33 -10.98 -3.07
N SER A 58 11.57 -10.92 -4.17
CA SER A 58 11.04 -12.09 -4.88
C SER A 58 12.12 -12.96 -5.55
N ILE A 59 13.40 -12.54 -5.57
CA ILE A 59 14.45 -13.13 -6.43
C ILE A 59 15.30 -14.21 -5.72
N GLN A 60 15.24 -14.37 -4.39
CA GLN A 60 16.03 -15.39 -3.68
C GLN A 60 15.24 -16.46 -2.90
N ALA A 61 13.93 -16.28 -2.67
CA ALA A 61 13.09 -17.34 -2.14
C ALA A 61 12.62 -18.27 -3.27
N LYS A 62 12.96 -19.57 -3.22
CA LYS A 62 12.46 -20.61 -4.15
C LYS A 62 10.97 -20.99 -3.89
N LYS A 63 10.16 -20.04 -3.44
CA LYS A 63 8.74 -20.23 -3.07
C LYS A 63 7.93 -18.97 -3.37
N SER A 64 6.62 -19.16 -3.52
CA SER A 64 5.64 -18.10 -3.82
C SER A 64 5.84 -16.82 -2.97
N PRO A 65 5.75 -15.61 -3.57
CA PRO A 65 5.90 -14.33 -2.86
C PRO A 65 4.83 -14.07 -1.78
N PHE A 66 3.82 -14.94 -1.68
CA PHE A 66 2.74 -14.87 -0.69
C PHE A 66 2.97 -15.80 0.53
N ASN A 67 4.10 -16.52 0.62
CA ASN A 67 4.40 -17.38 1.77
C ASN A 67 4.84 -16.56 3.00
N CYS A 68 3.86 -15.97 3.69
CA CYS A 68 4.04 -15.11 4.87
C CYS A 68 4.80 -15.79 6.03
N VAL A 69 4.87 -17.13 6.04
CA VAL A 69 5.51 -17.96 7.08
C VAL A 69 7.03 -17.70 7.18
N GLU A 70 7.67 -17.19 6.13
CA GLU A 70 9.13 -16.97 6.08
C GLU A 70 9.52 -15.48 6.18
N TRP A 71 8.57 -14.54 6.27
CA TRP A 71 8.87 -13.09 6.33
C TRP A 71 9.72 -12.70 7.54
N GLY A 72 9.53 -13.35 8.68
CA GLY A 72 10.32 -13.13 9.90
C GLY A 72 11.82 -13.38 9.76
N LEU A 73 12.27 -14.08 8.71
CA LEU A 73 13.69 -14.30 8.42
C LEU A 73 14.36 -13.07 7.78
N HIS A 74 13.59 -12.21 7.12
CA HIS A 74 14.08 -11.04 6.38
C HIS A 74 13.62 -9.71 6.98
N PHE A 75 12.48 -9.72 7.66
CA PHE A 75 11.87 -8.58 8.33
C PHE A 75 11.68 -8.94 9.80
N PRO A 76 12.68 -8.69 10.68
CA PRO A 76 12.63 -9.18 12.07
C PRO A 76 11.40 -8.72 12.87
N ALA A 77 10.86 -7.54 12.56
CA ALA A 77 9.63 -7.01 13.16
C ALA A 77 8.39 -7.87 12.86
N ALA A 78 8.39 -8.70 11.81
CA ALA A 78 7.32 -9.66 11.56
C ALA A 78 7.21 -10.77 12.63
N ASN A 79 8.23 -10.93 13.48
CA ASN A 79 8.22 -11.83 14.65
C ASN A 79 7.80 -11.13 15.96
N GLY A 80 7.32 -9.88 15.89
CA GLY A 80 6.87 -9.14 17.08
C GLY A 80 5.62 -9.72 17.73
N GLU A 81 5.30 -9.24 18.93
CA GLU A 81 4.18 -9.75 19.74
C GLU A 81 2.84 -9.06 19.38
N TYR A 82 2.88 -7.93 18.69
CA TYR A 82 1.71 -7.08 18.40
C TYR A 82 1.42 -7.04 16.89
N GLN A 83 1.52 -8.20 16.25
CA GLN A 83 1.34 -8.34 14.80
C GLN A 83 -0.12 -8.31 14.34
N SER A 84 -0.34 -7.90 13.09
CA SER A 84 -1.62 -7.83 12.40
C SER A 84 -1.57 -8.63 11.09
N PRO A 85 -2.71 -9.13 10.57
CA PRO A 85 -4.08 -8.96 11.06
C PRO A 85 -4.42 -9.90 12.23
N ILE A 86 -5.60 -9.77 12.82
CA ILE A 86 -6.11 -10.67 13.88
C ILE A 86 -7.47 -11.27 13.53
N ASN A 87 -7.85 -12.37 14.19
CA ASN A 87 -9.25 -12.75 14.34
C ASN A 87 -9.87 -11.93 15.49
N LEU A 88 -10.96 -11.25 15.20
CA LEU A 88 -11.71 -10.45 16.15
C LEU A 88 -12.90 -11.27 16.68
N ASN A 89 -12.84 -11.68 17.95
CA ASN A 89 -14.00 -12.23 18.64
C ASN A 89 -14.89 -11.08 19.13
N SER A 90 -16.06 -10.90 18.51
CA SER A 90 -16.93 -9.76 18.79
C SER A 90 -17.57 -9.80 20.18
N ARG A 91 -17.45 -10.93 20.91
CA ARG A 91 -17.95 -11.08 22.29
C ARG A 91 -16.90 -10.77 23.35
N GLU A 92 -15.62 -10.77 22.97
CA GLU A 92 -14.48 -10.44 23.84
C GLU A 92 -14.03 -8.98 23.69
N ALA A 93 -14.50 -8.30 22.64
CA ALA A 93 -14.29 -6.87 22.45
C ALA A 93 -14.91 -6.08 23.62
N GLN A 94 -14.11 -5.26 24.29
CA GLN A 94 -14.52 -4.50 25.46
C GLN A 94 -15.13 -3.17 25.02
N TYR A 95 -16.38 -2.89 25.40
CA TYR A 95 -16.98 -1.58 25.17
C TYR A 95 -16.18 -0.50 25.92
N ASP A 96 -15.75 0.53 25.20
CA ASP A 96 -15.05 1.68 25.74
C ASP A 96 -15.81 2.95 25.35
N SER A 97 -16.44 3.59 26.34
CA SER A 97 -17.22 4.81 26.13
C SER A 97 -16.35 6.02 25.79
N SER A 98 -15.06 6.05 26.15
CA SER A 98 -14.21 7.22 25.86
C SER A 98 -13.94 7.40 24.37
N LEU A 99 -14.12 6.32 23.57
CA LEU A 99 -14.10 6.36 22.10
C LEU A 99 -15.21 7.23 21.49
N LEU A 100 -16.16 7.70 22.30
CA LEU A 100 -17.29 8.55 21.92
C LEU A 100 -17.18 9.98 22.47
N ASP A 101 -16.26 10.27 23.41
CA ASP A 101 -16.10 11.61 24.01
C ASP A 101 -15.81 12.68 22.95
N VAL A 102 -14.91 12.34 22.02
CA VAL A 102 -14.73 13.02 20.73
C VAL A 102 -14.83 11.94 19.66
N GLY A 103 -16.04 11.67 19.17
CA GLY A 103 -16.29 10.59 18.22
C GLY A 103 -15.40 10.64 16.96
N LEU A 104 -15.11 9.47 16.39
CA LEU A 104 -14.25 9.33 15.21
C LEU A 104 -14.78 10.16 14.04
N SER A 105 -13.95 11.08 13.54
CA SER A 105 -14.31 12.07 12.53
C SER A 105 -13.41 11.99 11.29
N PRO A 106 -13.72 11.13 10.30
CA PRO A 106 -13.11 11.18 8.99
C PRO A 106 -13.65 12.38 8.19
N ASN A 107 -12.78 13.35 7.91
CA ASN A 107 -13.03 14.50 7.05
C ASN A 107 -12.25 14.33 5.75
N TYR A 108 -12.85 13.61 4.80
CA TYR A 108 -12.24 13.34 3.51
C TYR A 108 -12.74 14.31 2.43
N VAL A 109 -11.85 14.67 1.50
CA VAL A 109 -12.17 15.52 0.35
C VAL A 109 -12.02 14.74 -0.96
N VAL A 110 -12.62 15.25 -2.04
CA VAL A 110 -12.42 14.67 -3.37
C VAL A 110 -10.96 14.87 -3.78
N CYS A 111 -10.23 13.77 -3.94
CA CYS A 111 -8.92 13.77 -4.55
C CYS A 111 -9.07 13.97 -6.07
N ARG A 112 -8.19 14.80 -6.64
CA ARG A 112 -8.02 15.01 -8.09
C ARG A 112 -6.68 14.46 -8.54
N ASP A 113 -6.63 13.96 -9.77
CA ASP A 113 -5.43 13.41 -10.40
C ASP A 113 -4.72 12.35 -9.52
N CYS A 114 -5.53 11.52 -8.86
CA CYS A 114 -5.10 10.43 -7.99
C CYS A 114 -4.44 9.33 -8.82
N GLU A 115 -3.43 8.66 -8.27
CA GLU A 115 -2.71 7.63 -9.00
C GLU A 115 -3.15 6.24 -8.53
N VAL A 116 -3.62 5.41 -9.46
CA VAL A 116 -3.96 4.01 -9.22
C VAL A 116 -2.81 3.15 -9.76
N ILE A 117 -2.23 2.29 -8.92
CA ILE A 117 -1.00 1.54 -9.21
C ILE A 117 -1.22 0.06 -8.91
N ASN A 118 -0.77 -0.84 -9.79
CA ASN A 118 -0.50 -2.24 -9.46
C ASN A 118 1.00 -2.38 -9.16
N ASP A 119 1.36 -2.57 -7.89
CA ASP A 119 2.76 -2.72 -7.46
C ASP A 119 3.26 -4.18 -7.45
N GLY A 120 2.39 -5.11 -7.85
CA GLY A 120 2.62 -6.56 -7.83
C GLY A 120 2.20 -7.26 -6.54
N HIS A 121 1.81 -6.51 -5.49
CA HIS A 121 1.39 -7.01 -4.19
C HIS A 121 -0.05 -6.58 -3.85
N THR A 122 -0.48 -5.42 -4.34
CA THR A 122 -1.84 -4.90 -4.19
C THR A 122 -2.18 -3.89 -5.31
N VAL A 123 -3.42 -3.40 -5.32
CA VAL A 123 -3.77 -2.13 -5.95
C VAL A 123 -3.59 -1.03 -4.92
N ARG A 124 -2.90 0.05 -5.28
CA ARG A 124 -2.75 1.25 -4.45
C ARG A 124 -3.49 2.41 -5.10
N ILE A 125 -4.24 3.19 -4.33
CA ILE A 125 -4.74 4.51 -4.74
C ILE A 125 -3.99 5.55 -3.92
N VAL A 126 -3.03 6.23 -4.53
CA VAL A 126 -2.24 7.29 -3.88
C VAL A 126 -3.03 8.60 -3.94
N LEU A 127 -3.28 9.19 -2.78
CA LEU A 127 -4.06 10.43 -2.66
C LEU A 127 -3.14 11.65 -2.58
N LYS A 128 -3.60 12.76 -3.17
CA LYS A 128 -2.85 14.03 -3.26
C LYS A 128 -3.57 15.21 -2.62
N SER A 129 -4.74 14.96 -2.01
CA SER A 129 -5.60 16.01 -1.45
C SER A 129 -5.83 15.73 0.03
N LYS A 130 -5.40 16.68 0.88
CA LYS A 130 -5.41 16.54 2.34
C LYS A 130 -6.80 16.14 2.85
N SER A 131 -6.90 14.88 3.25
CA SER A 131 -8.07 14.23 3.82
C SER A 131 -7.62 13.68 5.16
N VAL A 132 -8.33 14.00 6.25
CA VAL A 132 -7.83 13.72 7.61
C VAL A 132 -8.84 12.93 8.45
N VAL A 133 -8.33 12.26 9.49
CA VAL A 133 -9.12 11.66 10.55
C VAL A 133 -8.66 12.23 11.90
N THR A 134 -9.63 12.54 12.76
CA THR A 134 -9.43 12.95 14.15
C THR A 134 -10.42 12.21 15.08
N GLY A 135 -10.21 12.29 16.39
CA GLY A 135 -11.10 11.70 17.39
C GLY A 135 -11.05 10.16 17.48
N GLY A 136 -12.05 9.59 18.14
CA GLY A 136 -12.12 8.17 18.47
C GLY A 136 -10.98 7.74 19.40
N PRO A 137 -10.12 6.79 19.00
CA PRO A 137 -8.98 6.35 19.81
C PRO A 137 -7.74 7.26 19.69
N LEU A 138 -7.77 8.27 18.83
CA LEU A 138 -6.60 9.07 18.47
C LEU A 138 -6.30 10.13 19.55
N PRO A 139 -5.03 10.54 19.75
CA PRO A 139 -4.70 11.64 20.64
C PRO A 139 -5.46 12.92 20.27
N SER A 140 -5.92 13.65 21.29
CA SER A 140 -6.57 14.96 21.12
C SER A 140 -5.69 15.90 20.30
N ASP A 141 -6.31 16.67 19.40
CA ASP A 141 -5.67 17.65 18.51
C ASP A 141 -4.65 17.09 17.49
N HIS A 142 -4.55 15.76 17.32
CA HIS A 142 -3.70 15.16 16.28
C HIS A 142 -4.50 14.87 14.99
N GLU A 143 -4.00 15.34 13.85
CA GLU A 143 -4.55 15.05 12.51
C GLU A 143 -3.80 13.88 11.86
N PHE A 144 -4.53 12.82 11.51
CA PHE A 144 -4.01 11.70 10.74
C PHE A 144 -4.40 11.85 9.27
N GLU A 145 -3.43 12.19 8.41
CA GLU A 145 -3.66 12.44 6.98
C GLU A 145 -3.65 11.15 6.17
N LEU A 146 -4.69 10.96 5.35
CA LEU A 146 -4.88 9.81 4.46
C LEU A 146 -3.88 9.88 3.30
N HIS A 147 -2.92 8.95 3.30
CA HIS A 147 -1.90 8.82 2.27
C HIS A 147 -2.37 7.97 1.09
N GLU A 148 -2.94 6.79 1.37
CA GLU A 148 -3.35 5.86 0.32
C GLU A 148 -4.46 4.89 0.74
N VAL A 149 -5.07 4.24 -0.28
CA VAL A 149 -5.93 3.06 -0.10
C VAL A 149 -5.25 1.83 -0.69
N ARG A 150 -5.21 0.72 0.07
CA ARG A 150 -4.77 -0.61 -0.39
C ARG A 150 -5.90 -1.62 -0.37
N PHE A 151 -5.77 -2.71 -1.14
CA PHE A 151 -6.79 -3.75 -1.27
C PHE A 151 -6.21 -5.17 -1.08
N HIS A 152 -6.91 -5.98 -0.30
CA HIS A 152 -6.64 -7.40 -0.11
C HIS A 152 -7.87 -8.19 -0.54
N TRP A 153 -7.73 -9.20 -1.40
CA TRP A 153 -8.85 -9.95 -1.96
C TRP A 153 -8.52 -11.42 -2.20
N GLY A 154 -9.57 -12.25 -2.16
CA GLY A 154 -9.47 -13.68 -2.42
C GLY A 154 -9.69 -14.02 -3.89
N LYS A 155 -9.07 -15.11 -4.34
CA LYS A 155 -9.42 -15.76 -5.62
C LYS A 155 -10.85 -16.33 -5.61
N GLU A 156 -11.40 -16.58 -4.42
CA GLU A 156 -12.76 -17.08 -4.19
C GLU A 156 -13.55 -16.20 -3.21
N ASN A 157 -14.88 -16.25 -3.25
CA ASN A 157 -15.74 -15.35 -2.44
C ASN A 157 -15.76 -15.65 -0.93
N GLN A 158 -15.20 -16.78 -0.48
CA GLN A 158 -15.22 -17.18 0.95
C GLN A 158 -14.01 -16.70 1.76
N ARG A 159 -13.05 -16.00 1.11
CA ARG A 159 -11.80 -15.51 1.71
C ARG A 159 -11.33 -14.24 1.01
N GLY A 160 -10.35 -13.52 1.57
CA GLY A 160 -9.77 -12.35 0.92
C GLY A 160 -9.45 -11.20 1.86
N SER A 161 -10.24 -11.04 2.92
CA SER A 161 -9.92 -10.16 4.03
C SER A 161 -8.71 -10.66 4.82
N GLU A 162 -7.97 -9.72 5.38
CA GLU A 162 -6.82 -9.99 6.25
C GLU A 162 -7.31 -10.30 7.66
N HIS A 163 -8.18 -9.43 8.18
CA HIS A 163 -8.91 -9.64 9.41
C HIS A 163 -10.05 -10.64 9.19
N THR A 164 -10.46 -11.27 10.29
CA THR A 164 -11.68 -12.08 10.35
C THR A 164 -12.50 -11.67 11.57
N VAL A 165 -13.82 -11.82 11.50
CA VAL A 165 -14.72 -11.55 12.63
C VAL A 165 -15.41 -12.85 13.00
N ASN A 166 -15.20 -13.34 14.23
CA ASN A 166 -15.66 -14.65 14.69
C ASN A 166 -15.27 -15.78 13.71
N PHE A 167 -14.02 -15.77 13.25
CA PHE A 167 -13.41 -16.66 12.24
C PHE A 167 -14.04 -16.59 10.84
N LYS A 168 -14.95 -15.65 10.57
CA LYS A 168 -15.49 -15.38 9.24
C LYS A 168 -14.60 -14.38 8.49
N ALA A 169 -14.10 -14.80 7.34
CA ALA A 169 -13.47 -13.93 6.34
C ALA A 169 -14.49 -13.32 5.38
N PHE A 170 -14.08 -12.27 4.67
CA PHE A 170 -14.82 -11.60 3.61
C PHE A 170 -14.10 -11.72 2.26
N PRO A 171 -14.78 -11.57 1.11
CA PRO A 171 -14.17 -11.61 -0.22
C PRO A 171 -13.01 -10.63 -0.43
N MET A 172 -13.05 -9.49 0.27
CA MET A 172 -12.07 -8.42 0.18
C MET A 172 -12.06 -7.60 1.48
N GLU A 173 -10.92 -6.99 1.77
CA GLU A 173 -10.74 -5.93 2.77
C GLU A 173 -9.95 -4.79 2.13
N LEU A 174 -10.28 -3.56 2.48
CA LEU A 174 -9.55 -2.38 2.04
C LEU A 174 -9.07 -1.55 3.22
N HIS A 175 -7.87 -0.98 3.06
CA HIS A 175 -7.14 -0.27 4.09
C HIS A 175 -6.91 1.17 3.68
N LEU A 176 -7.48 2.10 4.43
CA LEU A 176 -7.20 3.53 4.31
C LEU A 176 -6.05 3.83 5.28
N ILE A 177 -4.87 4.06 4.73
CA ILE A 177 -3.62 4.24 5.48
C ILE A 177 -3.39 5.73 5.73
N HIS A 178 -3.31 6.09 7.00
CA HIS A 178 -3.09 7.46 7.47
C HIS A 178 -1.82 7.55 8.32
N TRP A 179 -1.24 8.74 8.36
CA TRP A 179 -0.06 9.04 9.16
C TRP A 179 -0.24 10.34 9.95
N ASN A 180 0.41 10.44 11.11
CA ASN A 180 0.21 11.55 12.03
C ASN A 180 0.95 12.83 11.59
N SER A 181 0.25 13.64 10.81
CA SER A 181 0.74 14.93 10.27
C SER A 181 0.95 16.01 11.33
N THR A 182 0.48 15.81 12.56
CA THR A 182 0.78 16.70 13.70
C THR A 182 2.17 16.42 14.30
N LEU A 183 2.69 15.19 14.18
CA LEU A 183 3.95 14.76 14.81
C LEU A 183 5.12 14.54 13.85
N PHE A 184 4.83 14.16 12.60
CA PHE A 184 5.83 13.77 11.61
C PHE A 184 5.73 14.64 10.36
N ASN A 185 6.68 14.51 9.41
CA ASN A 185 6.64 15.21 8.13
C ASN A 185 6.21 14.31 6.96
N THR A 186 6.34 12.99 7.13
CA THR A 186 6.06 11.97 6.11
C THR A 186 5.46 10.71 6.75
N LEU A 187 4.85 9.85 5.93
CA LEU A 187 4.44 8.51 6.36
C LEU A 187 5.66 7.69 6.80
N GLU A 188 6.76 7.80 6.06
CA GLU A 188 8.03 7.11 6.29
C GLU A 188 8.63 7.40 7.67
N ASP A 189 8.62 8.67 8.10
CA ASP A 189 9.07 9.08 9.44
C ASP A 189 8.19 8.49 10.56
N ALA A 190 6.91 8.31 10.28
CA ALA A 190 5.89 7.84 11.21
C ALA A 190 5.85 6.30 11.35
N LEU A 191 6.44 5.54 10.40
CA LEU A 191 6.45 4.08 10.44
C LEU A 191 7.16 3.55 11.70
N GLY A 192 6.52 2.62 12.40
CA GLY A 192 7.05 2.04 13.63
C GLY A 192 7.13 3.02 14.81
N LYS A 193 6.47 4.18 14.74
CA LYS A 193 6.36 5.14 15.85
C LYS A 193 5.00 5.01 16.52
N ARG A 194 4.97 5.11 17.85
CA ARG A 194 3.72 5.22 18.62
C ARG A 194 2.92 6.43 18.14
N ASN A 195 1.61 6.24 17.95
CA ASN A 195 0.70 7.22 17.37
C ASN A 195 1.12 7.71 15.98
N GLY A 196 1.97 6.97 15.24
CA GLY A 196 2.49 7.36 13.93
C GLY A 196 1.55 7.00 12.78
N VAL A 197 0.96 5.81 12.81
CA VAL A 197 0.14 5.28 11.71
C VAL A 197 -1.24 4.86 12.23
N LEU A 198 -2.28 5.25 11.48
CA LEU A 198 -3.66 4.79 11.66
C LEU A 198 -4.08 4.07 10.38
N ILE A 199 -4.61 2.85 10.50
CA ILE A 199 -5.27 2.18 9.37
C ILE A 199 -6.75 1.97 9.69
N ILE A 200 -7.62 2.51 8.83
CA ILE A 200 -9.04 2.18 8.83
C ILE A 200 -9.24 1.01 7.86
N ALA A 201 -9.66 -0.14 8.40
CA ALA A 201 -10.03 -1.32 7.64
C ALA A 201 -11.55 -1.35 7.39
N LEU A 202 -11.93 -1.69 6.16
CA LEU A 202 -13.31 -2.04 5.82
C LEU A 202 -13.39 -3.40 5.14
N PHE A 203 -14.24 -4.25 5.68
CA PHE A 203 -14.66 -5.47 5.03
C PHE A 203 -15.52 -5.17 3.80
N VAL A 204 -15.40 -6.00 2.76
CA VAL A 204 -16.16 -5.86 1.52
C VAL A 204 -16.79 -7.19 1.15
N GLN A 205 -18.10 -7.20 0.95
CA GLN A 205 -18.88 -8.38 0.55
C GLN A 205 -19.44 -8.25 -0.87
N ILE A 206 -19.79 -9.38 -1.48
CA ILE A 206 -20.44 -9.38 -2.80
C ILE A 206 -21.92 -9.00 -2.65
N GLY A 207 -22.38 -8.07 -3.48
CA GLY A 207 -23.75 -7.56 -3.48
C GLY A 207 -23.98 -6.56 -4.62
N LYS A 208 -24.46 -5.36 -4.27
CA LYS A 208 -24.69 -4.26 -5.23
C LYS A 208 -23.37 -3.68 -5.73
N GLU A 209 -23.37 -3.15 -6.96
CA GLU A 209 -22.25 -2.35 -7.49
C GLU A 209 -21.92 -1.16 -6.58
N HIS A 210 -20.64 -1.00 -6.27
CA HIS A 210 -20.11 0.13 -5.52
C HIS A 210 -19.73 1.28 -6.46
N LEU A 211 -20.61 2.28 -6.57
CA LEU A 211 -20.42 3.40 -7.51
C LEU A 211 -19.10 4.16 -7.28
N GLY A 212 -18.69 4.34 -6.03
CA GLY A 212 -17.41 5.02 -5.71
C GLY A 212 -16.15 4.26 -6.13
N LEU A 213 -16.22 2.92 -6.20
CA LEU A 213 -15.11 2.07 -6.65
C LEU A 213 -15.15 1.81 -8.15
N LYS A 214 -16.23 2.19 -8.85
CA LYS A 214 -16.39 1.98 -10.29
C LYS A 214 -15.25 2.59 -11.09
N ALA A 215 -14.88 3.84 -10.76
CA ALA A 215 -13.76 4.57 -11.38
C ALA A 215 -12.40 3.88 -11.17
N ILE A 216 -12.27 3.02 -10.16
CA ILE A 216 -11.07 2.20 -9.92
C ILE A 216 -11.15 0.92 -10.77
N THR A 217 -12.28 0.20 -10.68
CA THR A 217 -12.46 -1.08 -11.39
C THR A 217 -12.42 -0.95 -12.91
N GLU A 218 -12.89 0.18 -13.47
CA GLU A 218 -12.85 0.45 -14.92
C GLU A 218 -11.43 0.63 -15.48
N VAL A 219 -10.45 1.02 -14.63
CA VAL A 219 -9.04 1.18 -15.05
C VAL A 219 -8.15 -0.03 -14.76
N LEU A 220 -8.62 -1.04 -14.00
CA LEU A 220 -7.80 -2.20 -13.63
C LEU A 220 -7.29 -3.02 -14.84
N GLN A 221 -8.03 -3.03 -15.96
CA GLN A 221 -7.59 -3.64 -17.21
C GLN A 221 -6.29 -3.03 -17.77
N ASP A 222 -6.08 -1.72 -17.61
CA ASP A 222 -4.84 -1.03 -18.00
C ASP A 222 -3.69 -1.33 -17.03
N LEU A 223 -4.04 -1.75 -15.81
CA LEU A 223 -3.14 -2.01 -14.68
C LEU A 223 -2.82 -3.49 -14.48
N GLN A 224 -3.10 -4.35 -15.47
CA GLN A 224 -3.04 -5.80 -15.28
C GLN A 224 -1.71 -6.33 -14.73
N TYR A 225 -0.57 -5.69 -14.99
CA TYR A 225 0.76 -6.17 -14.60
C TYR A 225 1.46 -5.27 -13.60
N LYS A 226 2.37 -5.84 -12.79
CA LYS A 226 3.23 -5.10 -11.83
C LYS A 226 3.91 -3.91 -12.51
N GLY A 227 3.96 -2.79 -11.79
CA GLY A 227 4.59 -1.54 -12.23
C GLY A 227 3.74 -0.70 -13.19
N LYS A 228 2.48 -1.07 -13.43
CA LYS A 228 1.54 -0.23 -14.19
C LYS A 228 0.83 0.74 -13.26
N ASN A 229 0.67 1.98 -13.73
CA ASN A 229 -0.10 3.03 -13.09
C ASN A 229 -1.06 3.73 -14.07
N LYS A 230 -2.04 4.43 -13.51
CA LYS A 230 -3.03 5.25 -14.23
C LYS A 230 -3.41 6.43 -13.33
N ILE A 231 -3.41 7.63 -13.89
CA ILE A 231 -4.00 8.81 -13.23
C ILE A 231 -5.50 8.81 -13.53
N ILE A 232 -6.32 8.92 -12.48
CA ILE A 232 -7.78 9.10 -12.59
C ILE A 232 -8.16 10.55 -12.22
N PRO A 233 -9.11 11.18 -12.92
CA PRO A 233 -9.38 12.61 -12.77
C PRO A 233 -10.00 12.96 -11.41
N CYS A 234 -10.76 12.04 -10.81
CA CYS A 234 -11.31 12.22 -9.48
C CYS A 234 -11.54 10.89 -8.75
N PHE A 235 -11.39 10.94 -7.42
CA PHE A 235 -11.80 9.88 -6.50
C PHE A 235 -12.27 10.50 -5.19
N ASN A 236 -13.37 10.01 -4.61
CA ASN A 236 -13.89 10.52 -3.34
C ASN A 236 -13.81 9.45 -2.25
N PRO A 237 -12.86 9.53 -1.30
CA PRO A 237 -12.68 8.52 -0.25
C PRO A 237 -13.87 8.39 0.69
N ASN A 238 -14.73 9.42 0.81
CA ASN A 238 -15.99 9.31 1.57
C ASN A 238 -16.89 8.18 1.06
N THR A 239 -16.78 7.83 -0.23
CA THR A 239 -17.56 6.70 -0.78
C THR A 239 -17.13 5.35 -0.22
N LEU A 240 -15.93 5.25 0.36
CA LEU A 240 -15.46 4.04 1.05
C LEU A 240 -15.88 3.98 2.53
N LEU A 241 -16.50 5.03 3.08
CA LEU A 241 -16.97 5.00 4.46
C LEU A 241 -18.38 4.40 4.52
N PRO A 242 -18.77 3.72 5.62
CA PRO A 242 -20.15 3.35 5.83
C PRO A 242 -21.01 4.61 5.96
N ASP A 243 -22.32 4.43 5.78
CA ASP A 243 -23.32 5.42 6.15
C ASP A 243 -23.03 5.97 7.56
N PRO A 244 -23.15 7.29 7.83
CA PRO A 244 -22.86 7.86 9.13
C PRO A 244 -23.54 7.17 10.32
N LEU A 245 -24.72 6.57 10.13
CA LEU A 245 -25.46 5.81 11.15
C LEU A 245 -24.94 4.39 11.37
N LEU A 246 -24.04 3.90 10.51
CA LEU A 246 -23.46 2.56 10.49
C LEU A 246 -21.94 2.59 10.73
N ARG A 247 -21.47 3.56 11.54
CA ARG A 247 -20.04 3.78 11.83
C ARG A 247 -19.56 3.13 13.14
N ASP A 248 -20.26 2.09 13.61
CA ASP A 248 -19.73 1.18 14.65
C ASP A 248 -18.34 0.67 14.25
N TYR A 249 -17.37 0.76 15.15
CA TYR A 249 -16.01 0.28 14.92
C TYR A 249 -15.41 -0.42 16.14
N TRP A 250 -14.44 -1.28 15.87
CA TRP A 250 -13.49 -1.79 16.85
C TRP A 250 -12.14 -1.12 16.69
N VAL A 251 -11.35 -1.07 17.76
CA VAL A 251 -9.97 -0.59 17.74
C VAL A 251 -9.02 -1.51 18.50
N TYR A 252 -7.82 -1.72 17.96
CA TYR A 252 -6.70 -2.38 18.63
C TYR A 252 -5.35 -1.84 18.14
N GLU A 253 -4.29 -2.06 18.91
CA GLU A 253 -2.90 -1.74 18.52
C GLU A 253 -2.24 -2.94 17.83
N GLY A 254 -1.63 -2.70 16.68
CA GLY A 254 -1.13 -3.76 15.81
C GLY A 254 0.09 -3.37 14.97
N SER A 255 0.24 -4.02 13.83
CA SER A 255 1.33 -3.82 12.88
C SER A 255 0.83 -3.49 11.48
N LEU A 256 1.76 -3.15 10.59
CA LEU A 256 1.55 -3.31 9.15
C LEU A 256 1.34 -4.81 8.85
N THR A 257 0.40 -5.12 7.96
CA THR A 257 0.14 -6.49 7.48
C THR A 257 1.08 -6.90 6.36
N THR A 258 1.85 -5.97 5.79
CA THR A 258 2.89 -6.21 4.80
C THR A 258 4.28 -5.87 5.36
N PRO A 259 5.37 -6.43 4.81
CA PRO A 259 6.74 -6.04 5.16
C PRO A 259 6.95 -4.51 5.14
N PRO A 260 7.70 -3.93 6.10
CA PRO A 260 8.52 -4.61 7.11
C PRO A 260 7.77 -5.13 8.35
N CYS A 261 6.42 -5.09 8.37
CA CYS A 261 5.59 -5.54 9.50
C CYS A 261 5.83 -4.77 10.81
N SER A 262 6.23 -3.49 10.71
CA SER A 262 6.40 -2.60 11.86
C SER A 262 5.13 -2.48 12.71
N GLU A 263 5.30 -2.52 14.02
CA GLU A 263 4.24 -2.38 15.03
C GLU A 263 3.89 -0.91 15.30
N HIS A 264 3.00 -0.67 16.27
CA HIS A 264 2.45 0.64 16.64
C HIS A 264 1.54 1.28 15.58
N VAL A 265 0.81 0.43 14.85
CA VAL A 265 -0.31 0.83 14.00
C VAL A 265 -1.59 0.78 14.82
N THR A 266 -2.26 1.92 14.97
CA THR A 266 -3.64 1.95 15.49
C THR A 266 -4.57 1.44 14.39
N TRP A 267 -5.26 0.31 14.63
CA TRP A 267 -6.24 -0.25 13.70
C TRP A 267 -7.65 0.16 14.10
N ILE A 268 -8.42 0.68 13.16
CA ILE A 268 -9.87 0.91 13.30
C ILE A 268 -10.58 0.02 12.28
N LEU A 269 -11.49 -0.85 12.73
CA LEU A 269 -12.21 -1.79 11.89
C LEU A 269 -13.69 -1.45 11.91
N TYR A 270 -14.24 -0.98 10.79
CA TYR A 270 -15.68 -0.74 10.70
C TYR A 270 -16.45 -2.06 10.71
N ARG A 271 -17.49 -2.13 11.56
CA ARG A 271 -18.36 -3.30 11.75
C ARG A 271 -19.17 -3.63 10.49
N TYR A 272 -19.60 -2.61 9.76
CA TYR A 272 -20.50 -2.75 8.61
C TYR A 272 -19.71 -2.82 7.31
N PRO A 273 -19.84 -3.91 6.53
CA PRO A 273 -19.08 -4.09 5.29
C PRO A 273 -19.65 -3.24 4.14
N LEU A 274 -18.78 -2.80 3.25
CA LEU A 274 -19.17 -2.29 1.93
C LEU A 274 -19.66 -3.43 1.04
N THR A 275 -20.40 -3.11 -0.03
CA THR A 275 -20.80 -4.07 -1.06
C THR A 275 -20.23 -3.71 -2.42
N ILE A 276 -19.59 -4.65 -3.11
CA ILE A 276 -19.20 -4.56 -4.53
C ILE A 276 -19.95 -5.60 -5.36
N SER A 277 -20.10 -5.39 -6.66
CA SER A 277 -20.68 -6.42 -7.55
C SER A 277 -19.68 -7.56 -7.82
N GLN A 278 -20.18 -8.72 -8.27
CA GLN A 278 -19.29 -9.81 -8.71
C GLN A 278 -18.37 -9.34 -9.84
N LEU A 279 -18.87 -8.54 -10.79
CA LEU A 279 -18.04 -7.99 -11.87
C LEU A 279 -16.87 -7.16 -11.33
N GLN A 280 -17.11 -6.35 -10.29
CA GLN A 280 -16.06 -5.53 -9.68
C GLN A 280 -14.94 -6.37 -9.05
N ILE A 281 -15.25 -7.46 -8.35
CA ILE A 281 -14.18 -8.33 -7.79
C ILE A 281 -13.44 -9.14 -8.88
N GLU A 282 -14.12 -9.51 -9.98
CA GLU A 282 -13.45 -10.18 -11.09
C GLU A 282 -12.40 -9.32 -11.80
N GLU A 283 -12.56 -7.99 -11.83
CA GLU A 283 -11.50 -7.11 -12.37
C GLU A 283 -10.25 -7.08 -11.48
N PHE A 284 -10.39 -7.18 -10.14
CA PHE A 284 -9.24 -7.39 -9.24
C PHE A 284 -8.58 -8.76 -9.45
N ARG A 285 -9.38 -9.82 -9.63
CA ARG A 285 -8.88 -11.20 -9.84
C ARG A 285 -8.11 -11.39 -11.15
N ARG A 286 -8.24 -10.47 -12.12
CA ARG A 286 -7.49 -10.52 -13.40
C ARG A 286 -6.08 -9.94 -13.34
N LEU A 287 -5.72 -9.29 -12.23
CA LEU A 287 -4.42 -8.66 -12.03
C LEU A 287 -3.30 -9.70 -11.88
N ARG A 288 -2.06 -9.27 -12.12
CA ARG A 288 -0.85 -10.07 -12.11
C ARG A 288 0.19 -9.48 -11.17
N SER A 289 0.89 -10.35 -10.45
CA SER A 289 1.92 -10.00 -9.47
C SER A 289 3.30 -9.72 -10.08
N HIS A 290 3.42 -9.87 -11.40
CA HIS A 290 4.67 -9.78 -12.17
C HIS A 290 4.54 -8.82 -13.36
N VAL A 291 5.68 -8.42 -13.93
CA VAL A 291 5.71 -7.59 -15.15
C VAL A 291 5.29 -8.41 -16.37
N LYS A 292 4.79 -7.74 -17.42
CA LYS A 292 4.35 -8.42 -18.65
C LYS A 292 5.53 -9.11 -19.33
N GLY A 293 5.40 -10.40 -19.62
CA GLY A 293 6.44 -11.21 -20.27
C GLY A 293 7.50 -11.78 -19.31
N ALA A 294 7.36 -11.62 -18.00
CA ALA A 294 8.20 -12.33 -17.04
C ALA A 294 7.96 -13.85 -17.09
N GLU A 295 9.03 -14.62 -16.96
CA GLU A 295 8.94 -16.07 -16.70
C GLU A 295 8.40 -16.29 -15.28
N LEU A 296 7.51 -17.28 -15.12
CA LEU A 296 6.91 -17.60 -13.83
C LEU A 296 7.75 -18.66 -13.11
N LEU A 297 7.96 -18.45 -11.81
CA LEU A 297 8.53 -19.47 -10.94
C LEU A 297 7.61 -20.69 -10.86
N GLU A 298 8.19 -21.88 -10.74
CA GLU A 298 7.45 -23.13 -10.63
C GLU A 298 6.44 -23.08 -9.46
N GLY A 299 5.18 -23.46 -9.73
CA GLY A 299 4.08 -23.40 -8.76
C GLY A 299 3.43 -22.01 -8.58
N ASN A 300 3.84 -20.98 -9.32
CA ASN A 300 3.21 -19.66 -9.32
C ASN A 300 2.33 -19.47 -10.58
N ASP A 301 1.04 -19.17 -10.41
CA ASP A 301 0.11 -18.89 -11.53
C ASP A 301 0.17 -17.44 -12.05
N GLY A 302 1.02 -16.62 -11.44
CA GLY A 302 1.22 -15.20 -11.75
C GLY A 302 0.03 -14.30 -11.41
N MET A 303 -1.06 -14.86 -10.88
CA MET A 303 -2.27 -14.10 -10.53
C MET A 303 -2.04 -13.32 -9.24
N LEU A 304 -2.49 -12.07 -9.21
CA LEU A 304 -2.57 -11.29 -7.98
C LEU A 304 -3.94 -11.53 -7.34
N GLY A 305 -3.93 -12.27 -6.24
CA GLY A 305 -5.12 -12.63 -5.47
C GLY A 305 -4.78 -13.70 -4.43
N ASP A 306 -5.61 -13.82 -3.41
CA ASP A 306 -5.22 -14.38 -2.10
C ASP A 306 -4.03 -13.61 -1.49
N ASN A 307 -3.99 -12.30 -1.72
CA ASN A 307 -2.89 -11.40 -1.33
C ASN A 307 -3.03 -10.87 0.12
N PHE A 308 -3.44 -11.75 1.04
CA PHE A 308 -3.65 -11.43 2.47
C PHE A 308 -2.69 -12.22 3.37
N ARG A 309 -2.18 -11.59 4.43
CA ARG A 309 -1.43 -12.23 5.49
C ARG A 309 -2.39 -13.05 6.37
N PRO A 310 -2.04 -14.27 6.80
CA PRO A 310 -2.81 -15.02 7.79
C PRO A 310 -2.98 -14.24 9.10
N THR A 311 -4.07 -14.50 9.84
CA THR A 311 -4.28 -13.92 11.18
C THR A 311 -3.17 -14.33 12.15
N GLN A 312 -2.72 -13.36 12.93
CA GLN A 312 -1.65 -13.46 13.92
C GLN A 312 -2.24 -13.64 15.33
N PRO A 313 -1.45 -14.15 16.31
CA PRO A 313 -1.91 -14.28 17.70
C PRO A 313 -2.33 -12.92 18.30
N LEU A 314 -3.47 -12.89 19.01
CA LEU A 314 -3.90 -11.68 19.72
C LEU A 314 -2.94 -11.32 20.88
N ASN A 315 -2.37 -12.35 21.51
CA ASN A 315 -1.56 -12.26 22.73
C ASN A 315 -2.35 -11.57 23.86
N ASP A 316 -1.73 -10.63 24.59
CA ASP A 316 -2.33 -9.89 25.72
C ASP A 316 -3.11 -8.64 25.31
N ARG A 317 -3.26 -8.38 24.00
CA ARG A 317 -3.97 -7.19 23.50
C ARG A 317 -5.48 -7.24 23.74
N THR A 318 -6.01 -6.13 24.21
CA THR A 318 -7.45 -5.88 24.25
C THR A 318 -7.94 -5.24 22.95
N VAL A 319 -8.96 -5.84 22.33
CA VAL A 319 -9.78 -5.17 21.31
C VAL A 319 -10.87 -4.37 22.02
N ARG A 320 -10.98 -3.08 21.70
CA ARG A 320 -12.05 -2.20 22.22
C ARG A 320 -13.13 -1.99 21.17
N ALA A 321 -14.36 -1.69 21.60
CA ALA A 321 -15.50 -1.40 20.76
C ALA A 321 -16.09 -0.03 21.11
N ALA A 322 -16.43 0.76 20.09
CA ALA A 322 -17.14 2.04 20.25
C ALA A 322 -18.67 1.89 20.37
N PHE A 323 -19.16 0.67 20.60
CA PHE A 323 -20.57 0.30 20.66
C PHE A 323 -20.80 -0.87 21.63
N GLN A 324 -22.04 -1.10 22.04
CA GLN A 324 -22.50 -2.20 22.90
C GLN A 324 -23.15 -3.33 22.10
#